data_AF-A0A536EYL7-F1
#
_entry.id   AF-A0A536EYL7-F1
#
_cell.length_a   1.000
_cell.length_b   1.000
_cell.length_c   1.000
_cell.angle_alpha   90.00
_cell.angle_beta   90.00
_cell.angle_gamma   90.00
#
_symmetry.space_group_name_H-M   'P 1'
#
loop_
_entity.id
_entity.type
_entity.pdbx_description
1 polymer ?
#
loop_
_entity_poly.entity_id
_entity_poly.type
_entity_poly.pdbx_seq_one_letter_code
_entity_poly.pdbx_strand_id
1 'polypeptide(L)'
;MAQDQGRPSAGGRHRRLYRAAWRPQTLRRADRGRLRGRQIRLRRARRRRVRRAEPGVPSQTHEAAYRQDVTVQRRATAWQRETHLGSAPTGRGKRQQVARKTSTRVARSRVSAPSEATATDIPDTSLSKAAAQVAKKLRTDIRGATASELDALDAIKTEGNWEVGGRIVHLTNLHKLLFPEDRYSKRDLIRYYVQVAPVMIPYYKDRPLSMNPHPDGIHGKSYWVKDKPDYAPEWIPTFRYQDQKGLKDWILIEEVATLAWLANHAVIDMHPWYSRVDKPEYPDWSVVDLDPAEGATFKDVIAVAKVVKSALDHLKLKALLKTTGQSGLHVYIPVERRYTLEESRGFVATLAHMIAELMPDKVTEVWEVKRRTGKIRIDYTQNVINKTLAGPYSVRPALRAPVSTPIAWRELDDSRLRPDKWTIKTLGDRLLEVGDLFHDALTLHQRLPAL
;
A
#
# COMPACT_ATOMS: atom_id res chain seq x y z
N MET A 1 53.48 -31.17 -13.83
CA MET A 1 53.55 -32.12 -12.70
C MET A 1 52.16 -32.18 -12.07
N ALA A 2 51.24 -33.01 -12.59
CA ALA A 2 50.94 -34.38 -12.12
C ALA A 2 50.52 -34.37 -10.63
N GLN A 3 49.23 -34.36 -10.31
CA GLN A 3 48.33 -35.51 -10.13
C GLN A 3 48.76 -36.49 -9.01
N ASP A 4 47.80 -36.74 -8.11
CA ASP A 4 47.28 -38.06 -7.72
C ASP A 4 47.34 -38.47 -6.22
N GLN A 5 46.13 -38.54 -5.66
CA GLN A 5 45.49 -39.57 -4.83
C GLN A 5 46.29 -40.54 -3.94
N GLY A 6 45.70 -40.82 -2.76
CA GLY A 6 45.82 -42.13 -2.11
C GLY A 6 45.63 -42.17 -0.59
N ARG A 7 44.40 -42.47 -0.12
CA ARG A 7 44.10 -43.08 1.21
C ARG A 7 44.63 -44.55 1.28
N PRO A 8 44.49 -45.40 2.35
CA PRO A 8 43.61 -45.34 3.54
C PRO A 8 44.13 -46.00 4.87
N SER A 9 43.18 -46.17 5.82
CA SER A 9 43.11 -47.14 6.95
C SER A 9 43.57 -46.65 8.33
N ALA A 10 43.03 -47.08 9.48
CA ALA A 10 41.76 -47.68 9.89
C ALA A 10 41.74 -47.71 11.44
N GLY A 11 40.55 -47.70 12.04
CA GLY A 11 40.32 -47.99 13.47
C GLY A 11 39.73 -46.79 14.23
N GLY A 12 38.54 -46.80 14.82
CA GLY A 12 37.59 -47.88 15.11
C GLY A 12 37.19 -47.82 16.59
N ARG A 13 35.94 -47.39 16.85
CA ARG A 13 35.01 -47.64 18.01
C ARG A 13 34.22 -46.35 18.34
N HIS A 14 32.94 -46.26 17.97
CA HIS A 14 31.72 -46.64 18.73
C HIS A 14 31.44 -45.72 19.94
N ARG A 15 30.24 -45.21 20.27
CA ARG A 15 28.83 -45.31 19.80
C ARG A 15 28.03 -44.33 20.70
N ARG A 16 27.11 -43.47 20.23
CA ARG A 16 25.62 -43.52 20.38
C ARG A 16 25.14 -42.09 20.04
N LEU A 17 24.39 -41.78 18.98
CA LEU A 17 22.99 -42.06 18.59
C LEU A 17 21.91 -41.52 19.55
N TYR A 18 21.28 -40.40 19.15
CA TYR A 18 19.83 -40.16 19.24
C TYR A 18 19.38 -39.33 18.00
N ARG A 19 18.58 -39.96 17.13
CA ARG A 19 17.76 -39.32 16.09
C ARG A 19 16.32 -39.79 16.32
N ALA A 20 15.40 -38.88 16.56
CA ALA A 20 13.97 -39.17 16.54
C ALA A 20 13.42 -38.83 15.15
N ALA A 21 12.87 -39.84 14.48
CA ALA A 21 12.16 -39.72 13.21
C ALA A 21 10.65 -39.84 13.48
N TRP A 22 9.86 -38.93 12.92
CA TRP A 22 8.40 -38.97 12.91
C TRP A 22 7.95 -39.44 11.51
N ARG A 23 7.15 -40.51 11.46
CA ARG A 23 6.34 -40.90 10.29
C ARG A 23 4.94 -41.35 10.75
N PRO A 24 3.89 -41.14 9.93
CA PRO A 24 2.50 -41.28 10.34
C PRO A 24 1.96 -42.70 10.13
N GLN A 25 1.11 -43.15 11.04
CA GLN A 25 0.39 -44.42 10.94
C GLN A 25 -0.92 -44.27 10.16
N THR A 26 -1.09 -45.16 9.19
CA THR A 26 -2.34 -45.51 8.52
C THR A 26 -3.02 -46.64 9.30
N LEU A 27 -4.35 -46.61 9.41
CA LEU A 27 -5.16 -47.76 9.83
C LEU A 27 -6.29 -48.00 8.83
N ARG A 28 -6.43 -49.29 8.49
CA ARG A 28 -7.33 -49.86 7.47
C ARG A 28 -8.75 -50.10 8.01
N ARG A 29 -9.66 -50.20 7.05
CA ARG A 29 -11.06 -50.66 7.09
C ARG A 29 -11.27 -52.07 7.66
N ALA A 30 -12.43 -52.25 8.30
CA ALA A 30 -13.37 -53.38 8.22
C ALA A 30 -14.67 -52.93 8.94
N ASP A 31 -15.89 -53.44 8.75
CA ASP A 31 -16.67 -53.93 7.61
C ASP A 31 -18.16 -53.81 8.05
N ARG A 32 -19.08 -54.02 7.12
CA ARG A 32 -20.55 -53.81 7.09
C ARG A 32 -21.40 -54.12 8.34
N GLY A 33 -22.45 -53.31 8.52
CA GLY A 33 -23.71 -53.67 9.20
C GLY A 33 -24.88 -52.79 8.75
N ARG A 34 -25.79 -53.35 7.95
CA ARG A 34 -27.08 -52.74 7.54
C ARG A 34 -28.02 -52.65 8.74
N LEU A 35 -28.80 -51.58 8.87
CA LEU A 35 -30.20 -51.65 9.36
C LEU A 35 -31.03 -50.46 8.84
N ARG A 36 -32.31 -50.75 8.64
CA ARG A 36 -33.30 -50.02 7.84
C ARG A 36 -33.96 -48.85 8.59
N GLY A 37 -34.29 -47.81 7.83
CA GLY A 37 -35.62 -47.17 7.78
C GLY A 37 -36.19 -46.49 9.02
N ARG A 38 -36.40 -45.17 8.91
CA ARG A 38 -37.71 -44.54 9.16
C ARG A 38 -37.73 -43.10 8.63
N GLN A 39 -38.58 -42.88 7.63
CA GLN A 39 -39.05 -41.57 7.18
C GLN A 39 -39.91 -40.94 8.28
N ILE A 40 -39.71 -39.66 8.57
CA ILE A 40 -40.72 -38.83 9.21
C ILE A 40 -41.15 -37.76 8.21
N ARG A 41 -42.41 -37.88 7.78
CA ARG A 41 -43.19 -36.87 7.06
C ARG A 41 -43.55 -35.74 8.02
N LEU A 42 -43.40 -34.48 7.60
CA LEU A 42 -44.31 -33.41 8.00
C LEU A 42 -44.65 -32.52 6.80
N ARG A 43 -45.84 -31.92 6.92
CA ARG A 43 -46.86 -31.71 5.88
C ARG A 43 -46.66 -30.45 5.05
N ARG A 44 -47.09 -30.55 3.78
CA ARG A 44 -47.50 -29.43 2.91
C ARG A 44 -48.72 -28.71 3.50
N ALA A 45 -48.69 -27.38 3.54
CA ALA A 45 -49.89 -26.55 3.48
C ALA A 45 -49.97 -25.85 2.12
N ARG A 46 -51.19 -25.77 1.59
CA ARG A 46 -51.55 -25.51 0.20
C ARG A 46 -51.48 -24.04 -0.19
N ARG A 47 -51.17 -23.84 -1.47
CA ARG A 47 -51.37 -22.63 -2.28
C ARG A 47 -52.84 -22.19 -2.30
N ARG A 48 -53.07 -20.87 -2.35
CA ARG A 48 -54.09 -20.27 -3.22
C ARG A 48 -53.43 -19.21 -4.13
N ARG A 49 -53.67 -19.42 -5.41
CA ARG A 49 -53.38 -18.64 -6.63
C ARG A 49 -54.66 -17.78 -6.86
N VAL A 50 -54.78 -16.63 -7.54
CA VAL A 50 -54.30 -16.08 -8.82
C VAL A 50 -54.70 -14.58 -8.78
N ARG A 51 -54.00 -13.60 -9.36
CA ARG A 51 -54.16 -13.16 -10.76
C ARG A 51 -53.06 -12.18 -11.22
N ARG A 52 -52.76 -12.35 -12.50
CA ARG A 52 -51.78 -11.70 -13.39
C ARG A 52 -52.04 -10.20 -13.58
N ALA A 53 -50.96 -9.44 -13.72
CA ALA A 53 -50.79 -8.39 -14.73
C ALA A 53 -49.28 -8.25 -15.04
N GLU A 54 -48.93 -8.21 -16.32
CA GLU A 54 -47.60 -7.91 -16.91
C GLU A 54 -47.89 -7.05 -18.16
N PRO A 55 -46.90 -6.41 -18.82
CA PRO A 55 -45.58 -5.96 -18.34
C PRO A 55 -45.26 -4.51 -18.79
N GLY A 56 -44.17 -3.91 -18.29
CA GLY A 56 -43.64 -2.66 -18.85
C GLY A 56 -42.36 -2.13 -18.22
N VAL A 57 -41.30 -2.11 -19.04
CA VAL A 57 -40.04 -1.32 -18.98
C VAL A 57 -38.87 -1.88 -18.12
N PRO A 58 -37.76 -2.33 -18.77
CA PRO A 58 -36.49 -2.64 -18.11
C PRO A 58 -35.63 -1.39 -17.90
N SER A 59 -34.96 -1.29 -16.74
CA SER A 59 -33.94 -0.28 -16.47
C SER A 59 -32.67 -0.57 -17.26
N GLN A 60 -32.25 0.42 -18.05
CA GLN A 60 -31.08 0.37 -18.92
C GLN A 60 -29.77 0.27 -18.13
N THR A 61 -28.91 -0.61 -18.63
CA THR A 61 -27.48 -0.70 -18.35
C THR A 61 -26.76 0.54 -18.91
N HIS A 62 -26.00 1.26 -18.09
CA HIS A 62 -25.18 2.38 -18.54
C HIS A 62 -23.86 1.91 -19.16
N GLU A 63 -23.93 1.66 -20.45
CA GLU A 63 -22.83 1.69 -21.41
C GLU A 63 -22.92 3.03 -22.15
N ALA A 64 -22.19 4.05 -21.69
CA ALA A 64 -21.85 5.27 -22.46
C ALA A 64 -21.18 6.31 -21.54
N ALA A 65 -19.85 6.30 -21.49
CA ALA A 65 -19.01 7.48 -21.30
C ALA A 65 -17.55 7.02 -21.15
N TYR A 66 -16.87 6.81 -22.27
CA TYR A 66 -15.43 7.10 -22.47
C TYR A 66 -15.04 6.66 -23.88
N ARG A 67 -15.45 7.46 -24.86
CA ARG A 67 -14.76 7.58 -26.15
C ARG A 67 -14.61 9.06 -26.40
N GLN A 68 -13.38 9.56 -26.30
CA GLN A 68 -13.00 10.75 -27.03
C GLN A 68 -11.66 10.49 -27.71
N ASP A 69 -11.71 10.74 -29.00
CA ASP A 69 -10.67 10.55 -29.98
C ASP A 69 -9.44 11.40 -29.68
N VAL A 70 -8.27 10.78 -29.78
CA VAL A 70 -7.00 11.49 -29.89
C VAL A 70 -6.76 11.77 -31.36
N THR A 71 -7.06 13.00 -31.79
CA THR A 71 -6.61 13.50 -33.09
C THR A 71 -5.55 14.56 -32.86
N VAL A 72 -4.29 14.17 -33.05
CA VAL A 72 -3.14 15.07 -33.08
C VAL A 72 -3.22 15.89 -34.36
N GLN A 73 -3.45 17.20 -34.25
CA GLN A 73 -3.16 18.15 -35.33
C GLN A 73 -2.10 19.15 -34.88
N ARG A 74 -0.91 18.96 -35.45
CA ARG A 74 0.11 20.00 -35.61
C ARG A 74 -0.49 21.18 -36.39
N ARG A 75 -0.29 22.40 -35.92
CA ARG A 75 0.00 23.54 -36.81
C ARG A 75 0.74 24.66 -36.08
N ALA A 76 1.72 25.18 -36.81
CA ALA A 76 2.68 26.17 -36.42
C ALA A 76 2.16 27.60 -36.66
N THR A 77 2.72 28.52 -35.87
CA THR A 77 3.07 29.93 -36.18
C THR A 77 2.17 30.75 -37.11
N ALA A 78 1.61 31.84 -36.54
CA ALA A 78 1.70 33.17 -37.13
C ALA A 78 1.41 34.23 -36.05
N TRP A 79 2.45 34.98 -35.66
CA TRP A 79 2.32 36.25 -34.98
C TRP A 79 2.18 37.34 -36.04
N GLN A 80 1.03 38.02 -36.07
CA GLN A 80 0.91 39.31 -36.74
C GLN A 80 0.28 40.32 -35.78
N ARG A 81 0.98 41.45 -35.68
CA ARG A 81 0.58 42.66 -34.97
C ARG A 81 -0.48 43.36 -35.81
N GLU A 82 -1.44 43.97 -35.15
CA GLU A 82 -1.91 45.29 -35.59
C GLU A 82 -2.46 46.07 -34.40
N THR A 83 -1.92 47.28 -34.28
CA THR A 83 -2.33 48.39 -33.43
C THR A 83 -3.68 48.94 -33.89
N HIS A 84 -4.52 49.43 -32.97
CA HIS A 84 -5.05 50.80 -33.05
C HIS A 84 -5.72 51.26 -31.75
N LEU A 85 -5.52 52.55 -31.50
CA LEU A 85 -6.01 53.38 -30.41
C LEU A 85 -7.54 53.47 -30.35
N GLY A 86 -8.07 53.77 -29.16
CA GLY A 86 -9.35 54.48 -29.07
C GLY A 86 -10.14 54.29 -27.78
N SER A 87 -10.01 55.26 -26.89
CA SER A 87 -11.13 55.90 -26.18
C SER A 87 -11.87 55.13 -25.07
N ALA A 88 -11.68 55.63 -23.85
CA ALA A 88 -12.56 55.38 -22.71
C ALA A 88 -13.96 55.97 -22.92
N PRO A 89 -14.97 55.36 -22.29
CA PRO A 89 -16.00 56.15 -21.63
C PRO A 89 -16.17 55.78 -20.15
N THR A 90 -16.30 56.83 -19.36
CA THR A 90 -16.71 56.86 -17.97
C THR A 90 -18.10 56.24 -17.77
N GLY A 91 -18.20 55.29 -16.84
CA GLY A 91 -19.49 54.75 -16.39
C GLY A 91 -19.43 54.34 -14.92
N ARG A 92 -20.04 55.16 -14.05
CA ARG A 92 -20.27 54.87 -12.63
C ARG A 92 -21.21 53.67 -12.50
N GLY A 93 -20.70 52.57 -11.92
CA GLY A 93 -21.49 51.39 -11.53
C GLY A 93 -21.12 50.97 -10.11
N LYS A 94 -22.13 50.79 -9.26
CA LYS A 94 -22.07 50.68 -7.80
C LYS A 94 -21.14 49.55 -7.30
N ARG A 95 -20.22 49.91 -6.40
CA ARG A 95 -19.50 48.96 -5.52
C ARG A 95 -20.51 48.33 -4.56
N GLN A 96 -20.78 47.04 -4.69
CA GLN A 96 -21.17 46.20 -3.56
C GLN A 96 -19.93 45.47 -3.05
N GLN A 97 -19.58 45.77 -1.80
CA GLN A 97 -18.55 45.10 -1.04
C GLN A 97 -18.98 43.65 -0.78
N VAL A 98 -18.25 42.68 -1.32
CA VAL A 98 -18.21 41.33 -0.76
C VAL A 98 -17.08 41.31 0.25
N ALA A 99 -17.46 41.24 1.53
CA ALA A 99 -16.55 41.18 2.66
C ALA A 99 -15.62 39.96 2.52
N ARG A 100 -14.31 40.23 2.41
CA ARG A 100 -13.26 39.23 2.70
C ARG A 100 -13.39 38.84 4.17
N LYS A 101 -13.96 37.67 4.46
CA LYS A 101 -13.86 37.08 5.80
C LYS A 101 -12.43 36.59 5.99
N THR A 102 -11.80 37.26 6.93
CA THR A 102 -10.46 37.15 7.47
C THR A 102 -10.13 35.71 7.85
N SER A 103 -8.91 35.27 7.54
CA SER A 103 -8.38 33.98 7.96
C SER A 103 -8.33 33.93 9.50
N THR A 104 -9.00 32.97 10.10
CA THR A 104 -8.89 32.74 11.54
C THR A 104 -7.52 32.15 11.85
N ARG A 105 -6.75 32.91 12.62
CA ARG A 105 -5.41 32.58 13.13
C ARG A 105 -5.52 31.38 14.08
N VAL A 106 -4.95 30.24 13.69
CA VAL A 106 -4.82 29.05 14.55
C VAL A 106 -3.94 29.41 15.76
N ALA A 107 -4.50 29.28 16.96
CA ALA A 107 -3.74 29.35 18.20
C ALA A 107 -2.87 28.08 18.29
N ARG A 108 -1.54 28.24 18.18
CA ARG A 108 -0.60 27.17 18.52
C ARG A 108 -0.64 26.98 20.03
N SER A 109 -1.24 25.89 20.50
CA SER A 109 -0.94 25.40 21.84
C SER A 109 0.55 25.05 21.86
N ARG A 110 1.27 25.52 22.88
CA ARG A 110 2.66 25.13 23.12
C ARG A 110 2.65 23.66 23.57
N VAL A 111 2.77 22.76 22.60
CA VAL A 111 3.16 21.38 22.84
C VAL A 111 4.60 21.41 23.34
N SER A 112 4.84 20.88 24.53
CA SER A 112 6.20 20.59 25.00
C SER A 112 6.88 19.73 23.95
N ALA A 113 8.06 20.15 23.49
CA ALA A 113 8.82 19.43 22.48
C ALA A 113 8.94 17.94 22.86
N PRO A 114 8.82 17.00 21.90
CA PRO A 114 9.10 15.61 22.19
C PRO A 114 10.53 15.54 22.73
N SER A 115 10.69 14.98 23.93
CA SER A 115 12.01 14.65 24.46
C SER A 115 12.75 13.85 23.40
N GLU A 116 13.91 14.34 22.95
CA GLU A 116 14.79 13.59 22.06
C GLU A 116 15.08 12.24 22.72
N ALA A 117 14.60 11.16 22.10
CA ALA A 117 14.93 9.81 22.54
C ALA A 117 16.43 9.61 22.34
N THR A 118 17.16 9.49 23.44
CA THR A 118 18.61 9.26 23.38
C THR A 118 18.87 7.82 22.90
N ALA A 119 20.06 7.53 22.36
CA ALA A 119 20.40 6.25 21.75
C ALA A 119 20.19 5.02 22.67
N THR A 120 20.05 5.21 23.98
CA THR A 120 19.74 4.20 25.00
C THR A 120 18.26 3.77 25.04
N ASP A 121 17.37 4.45 24.33
CA ASP A 121 15.93 4.14 24.31
C ASP A 121 15.51 3.21 23.16
N ILE A 122 16.41 2.84 22.25
CA ILE A 122 16.07 2.01 21.09
C ILE A 122 15.88 0.55 21.52
N PRO A 123 14.71 -0.08 21.26
CA PRO A 123 14.51 -1.49 21.57
C PRO A 123 15.55 -2.42 20.93
N ASP A 124 15.93 -3.47 21.65
CA ASP A 124 16.85 -4.50 21.14
C ASP A 124 16.15 -5.49 20.19
N THR A 125 15.64 -4.97 19.07
CA THR A 125 15.07 -5.76 17.97
C THR A 125 15.75 -5.38 16.66
N SER A 126 15.80 -6.32 15.71
CA SER A 126 16.38 -6.00 14.40
C SER A 126 15.63 -4.87 13.70
N LEU A 127 14.31 -4.82 13.83
CA LEU A 127 13.48 -3.76 13.24
C LEU A 127 13.75 -2.38 13.86
N SER A 128 13.81 -2.27 15.19
CA SER A 128 14.09 -0.99 15.86
C SER A 128 15.50 -0.49 15.57
N LYS A 129 16.50 -1.38 15.57
CA LYS A 129 17.89 -1.03 15.20
C LYS A 129 17.97 -0.56 13.74
N ALA A 130 17.35 -1.29 12.82
CA ALA A 130 17.35 -0.93 11.41
C ALA A 130 16.64 0.41 11.18
N ALA A 131 15.49 0.61 11.83
CA ALA A 131 14.73 1.83 11.72
C ALA A 131 15.52 3.04 12.22
N ALA A 132 16.23 2.91 13.35
CA ALA A 132 17.10 3.97 13.86
C ALA A 132 18.27 4.28 12.91
N GLN A 133 18.89 3.27 12.29
CA GLN A 133 19.96 3.46 11.30
C GLN A 133 19.46 4.22 10.08
N VAL A 134 18.30 3.84 9.55
CA VAL A 134 17.67 4.53 8.43
C VAL A 134 17.28 5.95 8.82
N ALA A 135 16.65 6.15 9.98
CA ALA A 135 16.26 7.47 10.46
C ALA A 135 17.43 8.45 10.53
N LYS A 136 18.57 7.99 11.07
CA LYS A 136 19.83 8.74 11.10
C LYS A 136 20.30 9.12 9.70
N LYS A 137 20.19 8.20 8.73
CA LYS A 137 20.53 8.47 7.32
C LYS A 137 19.58 9.47 6.67
N LEU A 138 18.27 9.36 6.96
CA LEU A 138 17.23 10.29 6.48
C LEU A 138 17.29 11.66 7.15
N ARG A 139 17.99 11.78 8.30
CA ARG A 139 17.98 12.97 9.16
C ARG A 139 16.56 13.40 9.54
N THR A 140 15.69 12.41 9.76
CA THR A 140 14.32 12.64 10.20
C THR A 140 14.26 12.73 11.73
N ASP A 141 13.36 13.58 12.21
CA ASP A 141 12.96 13.70 13.62
C ASP A 141 11.94 12.64 14.05
N ILE A 142 11.43 11.84 13.11
CA ILE A 142 10.52 10.75 13.43
C ILE A 142 11.26 9.68 14.23
N ARG A 143 10.77 9.43 15.46
CA ARG A 143 11.20 8.31 16.28
C ARG A 143 10.21 7.15 16.24
N GLY A 144 10.71 5.96 16.56
CA GLY A 144 9.90 4.79 16.83
C GLY A 144 9.54 4.72 18.31
N ALA A 145 8.79 3.68 18.69
CA ALA A 145 8.58 3.39 20.11
C ALA A 145 9.91 3.05 20.81
N THR A 146 10.08 3.55 22.02
CA THR A 146 11.23 3.25 22.89
C THR A 146 11.10 1.86 23.51
N ALA A 147 12.19 1.33 24.09
CA ALA A 147 12.16 0.07 24.83
C ALA A 147 11.12 0.11 25.95
N SER A 148 11.12 1.18 26.76
CA SER A 148 10.15 1.36 27.84
C SER A 148 8.70 1.46 27.34
N GLU A 149 8.45 2.11 26.20
CA GLU A 149 7.10 2.16 25.62
C GLU A 149 6.64 0.77 25.17
N LEU A 150 7.54 -0.04 24.60
CA LEU A 150 7.22 -1.41 24.19
C LEU A 150 7.01 -2.36 25.37
N ASP A 151 7.76 -2.19 26.46
CA ASP A 151 7.56 -2.93 27.70
C ASP A 151 6.20 -2.59 28.32
N ALA A 152 5.82 -1.30 28.31
CA ALA A 152 4.50 -0.86 28.73
C ALA A 152 3.37 -1.46 27.88
N LEU A 153 3.56 -1.58 26.55
CA LEU A 153 2.60 -2.27 25.67
C LEU A 153 2.44 -3.76 26.04
N ASP A 154 3.52 -4.43 26.42
CA ASP A 154 3.49 -5.84 26.83
C ASP A 154 2.84 -6.05 28.20
N ALA A 155 2.96 -5.09 29.10
CA ALA A 155 2.31 -5.12 30.42
C ALA A 155 0.78 -4.99 30.35
N ILE A 156 0.22 -4.37 29.31
CA ILE A 156 -1.23 -4.23 29.11
C ILE A 156 -1.81 -5.58 28.71
N LYS A 157 -2.65 -6.19 29.55
CA LYS A 157 -3.20 -7.54 29.32
C LYS A 157 -4.13 -7.60 28.10
N THR A 158 -5.24 -6.87 28.13
CA THR A 158 -6.31 -6.92 27.11
C THR A 158 -6.59 -5.55 26.52
N GLU A 159 -6.78 -4.56 27.39
CA GLU A 159 -7.11 -3.18 27.05
C GLU A 159 -6.54 -2.24 28.12
N GLY A 160 -6.34 -0.97 27.76
CA GLY A 160 -5.77 0.02 28.65
C GLY A 160 -5.19 1.22 27.91
N ASN A 161 -4.90 2.28 28.67
CA ASN A 161 -4.22 3.45 28.15
C ASN A 161 -2.72 3.16 28.01
N TRP A 162 -2.18 3.48 26.84
CA TRP A 162 -0.76 3.34 26.53
C TRP A 162 -0.20 4.69 26.12
N GLU A 163 0.88 5.14 26.77
CA GLU A 163 1.62 6.32 26.36
C GLU A 163 2.69 5.94 25.34
N VAL A 164 2.64 6.54 24.15
CA VAL A 164 3.61 6.34 23.08
C VAL A 164 3.77 7.63 22.30
N GLY A 165 5.00 8.04 22.02
CA GLY A 165 5.23 9.28 21.26
C GLY A 165 4.77 10.55 21.98
N GLY A 166 4.60 10.51 23.32
CA GLY A 166 4.01 11.60 24.10
C GLY A 166 2.49 11.75 23.94
N ARG A 167 1.80 10.72 23.40
CA ARG A 167 0.34 10.65 23.29
C ARG A 167 -0.18 9.46 24.07
N ILE A 168 -1.38 9.61 24.63
CA ILE A 168 -2.13 8.49 25.22
C ILE A 168 -3.04 7.89 24.15
N VAL A 169 -2.89 6.59 23.91
CA VAL A 169 -3.74 5.79 23.02
C VAL A 169 -4.46 4.74 23.84
N HIS A 170 -5.80 4.71 23.78
CA HIS A 170 -6.59 3.66 24.43
C HIS A 170 -6.61 2.40 23.56
N LEU A 171 -5.95 1.34 24.03
CA LEU A 171 -5.81 0.07 23.34
C LEU A 171 -6.92 -0.89 23.75
N THR A 172 -7.39 -1.71 22.82
CA THR A 172 -8.45 -2.71 23.07
C THR A 172 -8.17 -4.03 22.38
N ASN A 173 -8.64 -5.14 22.97
CA ASN A 173 -8.60 -6.47 22.34
C ASN A 173 -7.20 -6.87 21.83
N LEU A 174 -6.15 -6.59 22.60
CA LEU A 174 -4.76 -6.75 22.17
C LEU A 174 -4.38 -8.18 21.76
N HIS A 175 -5.01 -9.18 22.39
CA HIS A 175 -4.80 -10.60 22.12
C HIS A 175 -5.56 -11.11 20.88
N LYS A 176 -6.42 -10.28 20.27
CA LYS A 176 -7.21 -10.69 19.09
C LYS A 176 -6.27 -11.05 17.95
N LEU A 177 -6.39 -12.28 17.43
CA LEU A 177 -5.61 -12.73 16.28
C LEU A 177 -6.13 -12.04 15.01
N LEU A 178 -5.27 -11.25 14.38
CA LEU A 178 -5.55 -10.66 13.07
C LEU A 178 -5.04 -11.57 11.94
N PHE A 179 -3.98 -12.34 12.21
CA PHE A 179 -3.41 -13.37 11.31
C PHE A 179 -3.37 -14.71 12.07
N PRO A 180 -4.47 -15.49 12.05
CA PRO A 180 -4.61 -16.64 12.94
C PRO A 180 -3.63 -17.77 12.66
N GLU A 181 -3.26 -18.02 11.40
CA GLU A 181 -2.31 -19.08 11.00
C GLU A 181 -0.91 -18.85 11.58
N ASP A 182 -0.48 -17.60 11.62
CA ASP A 182 0.83 -17.18 12.12
C ASP A 182 0.79 -16.77 13.59
N ARG A 183 -0.41 -16.78 14.19
CA ARG A 183 -0.70 -16.33 15.55
C ARG A 183 -0.30 -14.88 15.83
N TYR A 184 -0.31 -14.02 14.80
CA TYR A 184 -0.10 -12.59 15.03
C TYR A 184 -1.39 -11.93 15.53
N SER A 185 -1.26 -11.33 16.70
CA SER A 185 -2.30 -10.58 17.38
C SER A 185 -2.33 -9.12 16.93
N LYS A 186 -3.35 -8.39 17.39
CA LYS A 186 -3.41 -6.94 17.26
C LYS A 186 -2.20 -6.26 17.92
N ARG A 187 -1.72 -6.76 19.07
CA ARG A 187 -0.49 -6.26 19.71
C ARG A 187 0.72 -6.37 18.78
N ASP A 188 0.85 -7.46 18.04
CA ASP A 188 1.97 -7.65 17.10
C ASP A 188 1.92 -6.66 15.94
N LEU A 189 0.72 -6.37 15.43
CA LEU A 189 0.52 -5.34 14.39
C LEU A 189 0.88 -3.94 14.90
N ILE A 190 0.42 -3.59 16.12
CA ILE A 190 0.76 -2.32 16.78
C ILE A 190 2.28 -2.21 16.93
N ARG A 191 2.92 -3.24 17.50
CA ARG A 191 4.37 -3.32 17.73
C ARG A 191 5.16 -3.11 16.43
N TYR A 192 4.78 -3.82 15.36
CA TYR A 192 5.41 -3.65 14.05
C TYR A 192 5.37 -2.19 13.59
N TYR A 193 4.18 -1.58 13.60
CA TYR A 193 4.00 -0.23 13.05
C TYR A 193 4.74 0.84 13.86
N VAL A 194 4.75 0.74 15.20
CA VAL A 194 5.49 1.71 16.02
C VAL A 194 7.01 1.54 15.93
N GLN A 195 7.50 0.34 15.61
CA GLN A 195 8.93 0.08 15.41
C GLN A 195 9.41 0.52 14.02
N VAL A 196 8.62 0.30 12.96
CA VAL A 196 8.98 0.70 11.59
C VAL A 196 8.77 2.20 11.32
N ALA A 197 8.08 2.91 12.22
CA ALA A 197 7.70 4.32 12.07
C ALA A 197 8.82 5.25 11.53
N PRO A 198 10.07 5.20 12.02
CA PRO A 198 11.15 6.07 11.52
C PRO A 198 11.50 5.89 10.04
N VAL A 199 11.25 4.69 9.49
CA VAL A 199 11.45 4.37 8.07
C VAL A 199 10.19 4.64 7.27
N MET A 200 9.03 4.30 7.85
CA MET A 200 7.75 4.35 7.16
C MET A 200 7.22 5.79 7.04
N ILE A 201 7.13 6.54 8.13
CA ILE A 201 6.45 7.84 8.18
C ILE A 201 6.99 8.85 7.15
N PRO A 202 8.29 8.94 6.83
CA PRO A 202 8.76 9.80 5.75
C PRO A 202 8.04 9.62 4.40
N TYR A 203 7.54 8.42 4.11
CA TYR A 203 6.74 8.12 2.91
C TYR A 203 5.24 8.43 3.04
N TYR A 204 4.78 8.78 4.23
CA TYR A 204 3.37 9.06 4.55
C TYR A 204 3.16 10.51 5.04
N LYS A 205 4.23 11.18 5.45
CA LYS A 205 4.24 12.55 5.93
C LYS A 205 3.61 13.49 4.90
N ASP A 206 2.72 14.35 5.35
CA ASP A 206 1.94 15.28 4.53
C ASP A 206 1.08 14.62 3.45
N ARG A 207 0.78 13.31 3.55
CA ARG A 207 -0.03 12.58 2.56
C ARG A 207 -1.34 12.10 3.17
N PRO A 208 -2.48 12.48 2.58
CA PRO A 208 -3.78 11.93 2.93
C PRO A 208 -3.81 10.40 2.84
N LEU A 209 -4.45 9.75 3.80
CA LEU A 209 -4.45 8.29 3.93
C LEU A 209 -5.82 7.69 3.57
N SER A 210 -5.84 6.73 2.64
CA SER A 210 -6.91 5.73 2.57
C SER A 210 -6.54 4.51 3.42
N MET A 211 -7.49 4.00 4.18
CA MET A 211 -7.30 2.92 5.13
C MET A 211 -8.18 1.73 4.80
N ASN A 212 -7.70 0.52 5.06
CA ASN A 212 -8.50 -0.70 4.99
C ASN A 212 -8.43 -1.45 6.34
N PRO A 213 -9.37 -1.18 7.27
CA PRO A 213 -9.50 -1.96 8.49
C PRO A 213 -9.92 -3.41 8.26
N HIS A 214 -9.37 -4.31 9.06
CA HIS A 214 -9.75 -5.73 9.16
C HIS A 214 -10.08 -6.06 10.62
N PRO A 215 -11.22 -5.59 11.16
CA PRO A 215 -11.51 -5.70 12.59
C PRO A 215 -11.52 -7.14 13.09
N ASP A 216 -11.93 -8.08 12.25
CA ASP A 216 -12.02 -9.52 12.54
C ASP A 216 -10.88 -10.34 11.89
N GLY A 217 -9.76 -9.68 11.58
CA GLY A 217 -8.59 -10.31 10.96
C GLY A 217 -8.73 -10.56 9.46
N ILE A 218 -7.72 -11.19 8.87
CA ILE A 218 -7.59 -11.33 7.40
C ILE A 218 -8.69 -12.17 6.73
N HIS A 219 -9.38 -13.03 7.48
CA HIS A 219 -10.51 -13.84 6.99
C HIS A 219 -11.88 -13.17 7.23
N GLY A 220 -11.90 -12.10 8.02
CA GLY A 220 -13.09 -11.32 8.31
C GLY A 220 -13.42 -10.33 7.20
N LYS A 221 -14.53 -9.61 7.37
CA LYS A 221 -14.87 -8.51 6.48
C LYS A 221 -13.91 -7.33 6.68
N SER A 222 -13.54 -6.70 5.58
CA SER A 222 -12.84 -5.43 5.56
C SER A 222 -13.66 -4.36 4.84
N TYR A 223 -13.26 -3.10 4.98
CA TYR A 223 -13.95 -1.98 4.36
C TYR A 223 -12.99 -0.80 4.16
N TRP A 224 -13.29 0.05 3.17
CA TRP A 224 -12.47 1.22 2.89
C TRP A 224 -12.91 2.42 3.70
N VAL A 225 -11.97 3.02 4.42
CA VAL A 225 -12.18 4.26 5.18
C VAL A 225 -11.29 5.35 4.61
N LYS A 226 -11.92 6.47 4.26
CA LYS A 226 -11.29 7.64 3.62
C LYS A 226 -11.50 8.92 4.43
N ASP A 227 -12.55 8.93 5.23
CA ASP A 227 -12.91 10.02 6.11
C ASP A 227 -12.48 9.69 7.54
N LYS A 228 -12.01 10.68 8.30
CA LYS A 228 -11.65 10.53 9.71
C LYS A 228 -12.91 10.13 10.49
N PRO A 229 -12.89 9.01 11.23
CA PRO A 229 -14.01 8.67 12.08
C PRO A 229 -14.19 9.67 13.23
N ASP A 230 -15.43 9.92 13.68
CA ASP A 230 -15.74 10.87 14.76
C ASP A 230 -15.03 10.56 16.08
N TYR A 231 -14.72 9.28 16.33
CA TYR A 231 -14.02 8.82 17.53
C TYR A 231 -12.49 8.96 17.44
N ALA A 232 -11.95 9.43 16.32
CA ALA A 232 -10.52 9.62 16.16
C ALA A 232 -10.04 10.80 17.02
N PRO A 233 -8.96 10.64 17.81
CA PRO A 233 -8.48 11.68 18.69
C PRO A 233 -8.26 13.03 17.99
N GLU A 234 -8.50 14.13 18.70
CA GLU A 234 -8.33 15.49 18.18
C GLU A 234 -6.90 15.78 17.75
N TRP A 235 -5.92 15.17 18.42
CA TRP A 235 -4.50 15.36 18.11
C TRP A 235 -4.05 14.72 16.80
N ILE A 236 -4.85 13.81 16.20
CA ILE A 236 -4.53 13.24 14.89
C ILE A 236 -4.81 14.31 13.82
N PRO A 237 -3.76 14.79 13.13
CA PRO A 237 -3.91 15.82 12.11
C PRO A 237 -4.70 15.30 10.91
N THR A 238 -5.48 16.20 10.31
CA THR A 238 -6.26 15.91 9.11
C THR A 238 -6.07 16.94 8.01
N PHE A 239 -6.38 16.50 6.79
CA PHE A 239 -6.49 17.35 5.62
C PHE A 239 -7.92 17.32 5.10
N ARG A 240 -8.59 18.48 5.13
CA ARG A 240 -9.96 18.61 4.63
C ARG A 240 -9.94 18.78 3.12
N TYR A 241 -10.55 17.84 2.39
CA TYR A 241 -10.53 17.83 0.93
C TYR A 241 -11.89 17.44 0.33
N GLN A 242 -12.30 18.20 -0.69
CA GLN A 242 -13.50 17.94 -1.47
C GLN A 242 -13.14 17.05 -2.66
N ASP A 243 -13.55 15.78 -2.63
CA ASP A 243 -13.50 14.92 -3.82
C ASP A 243 -14.87 14.85 -4.51
N GLN A 244 -14.95 14.09 -5.61
CA GLN A 244 -16.19 13.89 -6.38
C GLN A 244 -17.34 13.27 -5.55
N LYS A 245 -17.04 12.62 -4.43
CA LYS A 245 -18.01 11.97 -3.54
C LYS A 245 -18.36 12.81 -2.31
N GLY A 246 -17.73 13.97 -2.11
CA GLY A 246 -18.00 14.84 -0.97
C GLY A 246 -16.76 15.30 -0.24
N LEU A 247 -16.98 16.23 0.69
CA LEU A 247 -15.99 16.74 1.63
C LEU A 247 -15.65 15.67 2.66
N LYS A 248 -14.36 15.44 2.89
CA LYS A 248 -13.85 14.49 3.90
C LYS A 248 -12.65 15.09 4.62
N ASP A 249 -12.43 14.65 5.85
CA ASP A 249 -11.22 14.92 6.62
C ASP A 249 -10.30 13.70 6.55
N TRP A 250 -9.22 13.81 5.80
CA TRP A 250 -8.27 12.71 5.60
C TRP A 250 -7.25 12.66 6.72
N ILE A 251 -7.02 11.48 7.31
CA ILE A 251 -5.96 11.30 8.32
C ILE A 251 -4.57 11.49 7.70
N LEU A 252 -3.68 12.17 8.42
CA LEU A 252 -2.26 12.30 8.12
C LEU A 252 -1.44 11.52 9.16
N ILE A 253 -0.45 10.75 8.70
CA ILE A 253 0.48 10.03 9.58
C ILE A 253 1.73 10.89 9.75
N GLU A 254 1.75 11.67 10.84
CA GLU A 254 2.83 12.60 11.17
C GLU A 254 3.71 12.12 12.33
N GLU A 255 3.20 11.21 13.16
CA GLU A 255 3.86 10.75 14.38
C GLU A 255 3.55 9.27 14.68
N VAL A 256 4.42 8.64 15.48
CA VAL A 256 4.35 7.21 15.83
C VAL A 256 3.02 6.84 16.53
N ALA A 257 2.44 7.76 17.31
CA ALA A 257 1.17 7.54 17.99
C ALA A 257 0.00 7.35 17.02
N THR A 258 0.00 8.03 15.86
CA THR A 258 -1.02 7.84 14.83
C THR A 258 -1.00 6.42 14.31
N LEU A 259 0.18 5.84 14.08
CA LEU A 259 0.34 4.45 13.66
C LEU A 259 -0.16 3.46 14.73
N ALA A 260 0.14 3.71 16.01
CA ALA A 260 -0.38 2.91 17.12
C ALA A 260 -1.92 2.91 17.15
N TRP A 261 -2.53 4.09 17.01
CA TRP A 261 -3.99 4.23 16.97
C TRP A 261 -4.61 3.51 15.77
N LEU A 262 -4.06 3.69 14.57
CA LEU A 262 -4.53 3.03 13.34
C LEU A 262 -4.46 1.49 13.48
N ALA A 263 -3.34 0.97 13.96
CA ALA A 263 -3.15 -0.46 14.16
C ALA A 263 -4.10 -1.04 15.24
N ASN A 264 -4.41 -0.26 16.29
CA ASN A 264 -5.39 -0.65 17.30
C ASN A 264 -6.81 -0.79 16.73
N HIS A 265 -7.15 0.02 15.71
CA HIS A 265 -8.37 -0.09 14.90
C HIS A 265 -8.27 -1.12 13.78
N ALA A 266 -7.25 -1.99 13.83
CA ALA A 266 -7.00 -3.04 12.87
C ALA A 266 -6.86 -2.55 11.42
N VAL A 267 -6.35 -1.33 11.21
CA VAL A 267 -5.92 -0.87 9.89
C VAL A 267 -4.69 -1.68 9.49
N ILE A 268 -4.91 -2.74 8.71
CA ILE A 268 -3.83 -3.60 8.22
C ILE A 268 -3.18 -2.95 7.00
N ASP A 269 -3.97 -2.49 6.02
CA ASP A 269 -3.48 -1.95 4.73
C ASP A 269 -3.60 -0.42 4.70
N MET A 270 -2.50 0.26 4.40
CA MET A 270 -2.35 1.72 4.44
C MET A 270 -1.92 2.28 3.08
N HIS A 271 -2.70 3.21 2.55
CA HIS A 271 -2.59 3.71 1.18
C HIS A 271 -2.43 5.24 1.16
N PRO A 272 -1.20 5.76 1.25
CA PRO A 272 -0.97 7.20 1.18
C PRO A 272 -1.18 7.71 -0.24
N TRP A 273 -1.59 8.95 -0.37
CA TRP A 273 -1.62 9.63 -1.66
C TRP A 273 -0.21 9.82 -2.24
N TYR A 274 -0.12 9.92 -3.57
CA TYR A 274 1.14 10.24 -4.26
C TYR A 274 1.47 11.73 -4.25
N SER A 275 0.51 12.56 -3.83
CA SER A 275 0.66 14.00 -3.66
C SER A 275 0.58 14.35 -2.18
N ARG A 276 1.03 15.56 -1.85
CA ARG A 276 1.01 16.10 -0.50
C ARG A 276 -0.07 17.16 -0.34
N VAL A 277 -0.47 17.43 0.89
CA VAL A 277 -1.57 18.35 1.24
C VAL A 277 -1.41 19.76 0.68
N ASP A 278 -0.19 20.25 0.45
CA ASP A 278 0.08 21.59 -0.07
C ASP A 278 -0.16 21.72 -1.59
N LYS A 279 -0.07 20.62 -2.34
CA LYS A 279 -0.43 20.56 -3.77
C LYS A 279 -1.06 19.20 -4.11
N PRO A 280 -2.31 18.95 -3.71
CA PRO A 280 -2.95 17.63 -3.80
C PRO A 280 -3.11 17.10 -5.22
N GLU A 281 -3.10 17.95 -6.24
CA GLU A 281 -3.20 17.55 -7.66
C GLU A 281 -1.85 17.29 -8.33
N TYR A 282 -0.74 17.56 -7.64
CA TYR A 282 0.61 17.51 -8.19
C TYR A 282 1.45 16.48 -7.43
N PRO A 283 1.48 15.21 -7.89
CA PRO A 283 2.20 14.14 -7.22
C PRO A 283 3.72 14.39 -7.25
N ASP A 284 4.43 13.82 -6.27
CA ASP A 284 5.88 13.64 -6.35
C ASP A 284 6.26 12.24 -6.85
N TRP A 285 5.28 11.35 -7.08
CA TRP A 285 5.47 10.04 -7.69
C TRP A 285 4.50 9.76 -8.84
N SER A 286 5.03 9.36 -9.98
CA SER A 286 4.29 8.59 -10.98
C SER A 286 4.47 7.11 -10.69
N VAL A 287 3.42 6.30 -10.81
CA VAL A 287 3.47 4.88 -10.43
C VAL A 287 3.04 3.98 -11.58
N VAL A 288 3.80 2.92 -11.81
CA VAL A 288 3.42 1.79 -12.67
C VAL A 288 3.08 0.61 -11.77
N ASP A 289 1.83 0.16 -11.85
CA ASP A 289 1.32 -0.98 -11.09
C ASP A 289 1.24 -2.21 -11.99
N LEU A 290 1.95 -3.27 -11.60
CA LEU A 290 2.09 -4.50 -12.36
C LEU A 290 1.35 -5.62 -11.63
N ASP A 291 0.07 -5.75 -11.98
CA ASP A 291 -0.83 -6.71 -11.38
C ASP A 291 -1.09 -7.91 -12.30
N PRO A 292 -0.80 -9.15 -11.85
CA PRO A 292 -1.12 -10.34 -12.62
C PRO A 292 -2.63 -10.61 -12.59
N ALA A 293 -3.23 -10.81 -13.76
CA ALA A 293 -4.55 -11.41 -13.85
C ALA A 293 -4.50 -12.92 -13.53
N GLU A 294 -5.68 -13.53 -13.38
CA GLU A 294 -5.79 -14.98 -13.20
C GLU A 294 -5.01 -15.74 -14.28
N GLY A 295 -4.22 -16.73 -13.87
CA GLY A 295 -3.38 -17.52 -14.77
C GLY A 295 -2.00 -16.93 -15.07
N ALA A 296 -1.74 -15.64 -14.81
CA ALA A 296 -0.41 -15.06 -14.93
C ALA A 296 0.44 -15.39 -13.68
N THR A 297 1.73 -15.62 -13.88
CA THR A 297 2.66 -15.97 -12.80
C THR A 297 3.45 -14.77 -12.33
N PHE A 298 4.03 -14.84 -11.12
CA PHE A 298 4.98 -13.82 -10.66
C PHE A 298 6.22 -13.70 -11.57
N LYS A 299 6.61 -14.78 -12.26
CA LYS A 299 7.69 -14.71 -13.26
C LYS A 299 7.30 -13.82 -14.46
N ASP A 300 6.02 -13.84 -14.84
CA ASP A 300 5.50 -12.94 -15.88
C ASP A 300 5.54 -11.48 -15.42
N VAL A 301 5.16 -11.22 -14.16
CA VAL A 301 5.30 -9.88 -13.53
C VAL A 301 6.75 -9.40 -13.58
N ILE A 302 7.72 -10.26 -13.21
CA ILE A 302 9.14 -9.93 -13.28
C ILE A 302 9.59 -9.61 -14.71
N ALA A 303 9.17 -10.42 -15.70
CA ALA A 303 9.53 -10.21 -17.09
C ALA A 303 9.04 -8.84 -17.59
N VAL A 304 7.79 -8.48 -17.29
CA VAL A 304 7.22 -7.18 -17.63
C VAL A 304 7.94 -6.05 -16.87
N ALA A 305 8.23 -6.22 -15.58
CA ALA A 305 8.95 -5.23 -14.78
C ALA A 305 10.34 -4.91 -15.34
N LYS A 306 11.05 -5.92 -15.86
CA LYS A 306 12.36 -5.71 -16.51
C LYS A 306 12.23 -4.88 -17.79
N VAL A 307 11.18 -5.07 -18.58
CA VAL A 307 10.91 -4.26 -19.78
C VAL A 307 10.52 -2.83 -19.41
N VAL A 308 9.68 -2.65 -18.38
CA VAL A 308 9.39 -1.32 -17.80
C VAL A 308 10.68 -0.62 -17.38
N LYS A 309 11.58 -1.33 -16.68
CA LYS A 309 12.88 -0.78 -16.28
C LYS A 309 13.70 -0.33 -17.49
N SER A 310 13.85 -1.19 -18.50
CA SER A 310 14.63 -0.86 -19.70
C SER A 310 14.08 0.36 -20.44
N ALA A 311 12.76 0.48 -20.54
CA ALA A 311 12.13 1.66 -21.13
C ALA A 311 12.42 2.93 -20.32
N LEU A 312 12.29 2.87 -18.98
CA LEU A 312 12.59 4.01 -18.11
C LEU A 312 14.09 4.38 -18.12
N ASP A 313 14.98 3.40 -18.16
CA ASP A 313 16.43 3.62 -18.30
C ASP A 313 16.75 4.35 -19.63
N HIS A 314 16.09 3.96 -20.74
CA HIS A 314 16.24 4.64 -22.03
C HIS A 314 15.77 6.10 -21.98
N LEU A 315 14.70 6.35 -21.25
CA LEU A 315 14.18 7.69 -20.95
C LEU A 315 15.02 8.47 -19.91
N LYS A 316 16.10 7.86 -19.39
CA LYS A 316 16.96 8.40 -18.33
C LYS A 316 16.21 8.73 -17.05
N LEU A 317 15.14 7.99 -16.77
CA LEU A 317 14.35 8.08 -15.54
C LEU A 317 14.78 6.99 -14.57
N LYS A 318 15.27 7.41 -13.41
CA LYS A 318 15.48 6.50 -12.29
C LYS A 318 14.14 6.07 -11.73
N ALA A 319 13.93 4.76 -11.68
CA ALA A 319 12.75 4.15 -11.13
C ALA A 319 13.11 3.28 -9.92
N LEU A 320 12.20 3.21 -8.96
CA LEU A 320 12.35 2.46 -7.72
C LEU A 320 11.32 1.35 -7.70
N LEU A 321 11.69 0.20 -7.14
CA LEU A 321 10.87 -1.01 -7.20
C LEU A 321 10.49 -1.46 -5.79
N LYS A 322 9.26 -1.93 -5.63
CA LYS A 322 8.84 -2.64 -4.41
C LYS A 322 7.95 -3.82 -4.73
N THR A 323 8.02 -4.84 -3.87
CA THR A 323 6.97 -5.86 -3.87
C THR A 323 5.69 -5.29 -3.28
N THR A 324 4.55 -5.80 -3.75
CA THR A 324 3.26 -5.42 -3.19
C THR A 324 3.00 -6.06 -1.84
N GLY A 325 3.67 -7.17 -1.52
CA GLY A 325 3.31 -8.05 -0.41
C GLY A 325 2.17 -9.03 -0.77
N GLN A 326 1.67 -9.02 -2.01
CA GLN A 326 0.61 -9.92 -2.48
C GLN A 326 1.02 -10.62 -3.78
N SER A 327 0.60 -10.13 -4.95
CA SER A 327 0.79 -10.82 -6.24
C SER A 327 1.67 -10.05 -7.23
N GLY A 328 1.65 -8.72 -7.17
CA GLY A 328 2.32 -7.84 -8.15
C GLY A 328 3.62 -7.18 -7.69
N LEU A 329 4.07 -6.22 -8.49
CA LEU A 329 5.16 -5.28 -8.23
C LEU A 329 4.69 -3.84 -8.49
N HIS A 330 5.19 -2.87 -7.71
CA HIS A 330 4.99 -1.45 -8.02
C HIS A 330 6.33 -0.80 -8.39
N VAL A 331 6.32 0.00 -9.45
CA VAL A 331 7.44 0.83 -9.89
C VAL A 331 7.11 2.29 -9.62
N TYR A 332 7.91 2.96 -8.81
CA TYR A 332 7.77 4.38 -8.50
C TYR A 332 8.77 5.18 -9.31
N ILE A 333 8.31 6.27 -9.89
CA ILE A 333 9.12 7.22 -10.65
C ILE A 333 9.03 8.55 -9.90
N PRO A 334 10.07 8.93 -9.15
CA PRO A 334 10.09 10.22 -8.47
C PRO A 334 10.10 11.36 -9.48
N VAL A 335 9.18 12.32 -9.32
CA VAL A 335 8.96 13.43 -10.27
C VAL A 335 8.91 14.79 -9.55
N GLU A 336 9.20 15.85 -10.29
CA GLU A 336 8.93 17.23 -9.85
C GLU A 336 7.41 17.41 -9.63
N ARG A 337 7.02 18.08 -8.54
CA ARG A 337 5.61 18.42 -8.21
C ARG A 337 5.07 19.56 -9.06
N ARG A 338 5.07 19.34 -10.37
CA ARG A 338 4.66 20.26 -11.43
C ARG A 338 3.73 19.61 -12.46
N TYR A 339 3.77 18.29 -12.54
CA TYR A 339 2.86 17.50 -13.37
C TYR A 339 1.59 17.28 -12.59
N THR A 340 0.46 17.47 -13.24
CA THR A 340 -0.84 17.05 -12.72
C THR A 340 -0.92 15.52 -12.68
N LEU A 341 -1.84 14.99 -11.87
CA LEU A 341 -2.16 13.56 -11.89
C LEU A 341 -2.55 13.05 -13.28
N GLU A 342 -3.21 13.89 -14.08
CA GLU A 342 -3.59 13.56 -15.46
C GLU A 342 -2.37 13.43 -16.38
N GLU A 343 -1.42 14.35 -16.32
CA GLU A 343 -0.16 14.27 -17.08
C GLU A 343 0.67 13.04 -16.65
N SER A 344 0.75 12.78 -15.34
CA SER A 344 1.39 11.58 -14.79
C SER A 344 0.73 10.30 -15.32
N ARG A 345 -0.61 10.25 -15.31
CA ARG A 345 -1.39 9.13 -15.85
C ARG A 345 -1.16 8.97 -17.35
N GLY A 346 -1.13 10.05 -18.12
CA GLY A 346 -0.87 10.05 -19.55
C GLY A 346 0.50 9.45 -19.88
N PHE A 347 1.55 9.89 -19.16
CA PHE A 347 2.89 9.33 -19.31
C PHE A 347 2.91 7.81 -19.06
N VAL A 348 2.31 7.35 -17.95
CA VAL A 348 2.26 5.90 -17.63
C VAL A 348 1.39 5.13 -18.63
N ALA A 349 0.33 5.72 -19.17
CA ALA A 349 -0.50 5.12 -20.20
C ALA A 349 0.27 4.93 -21.51
N THR A 350 1.03 5.94 -21.97
CA THR A 350 1.89 5.80 -23.16
C THR A 350 2.92 4.70 -22.97
N LEU A 351 3.57 4.65 -21.80
CA LEU A 351 4.51 3.58 -21.46
C LEU A 351 3.83 2.20 -21.46
N ALA A 352 2.62 2.09 -20.90
CA ALA A 352 1.85 0.85 -20.88
C ALA A 352 1.54 0.36 -22.30
N HIS A 353 1.12 1.28 -23.18
CA HIS A 353 0.78 0.97 -24.57
C HIS A 353 1.99 0.45 -25.35
N MET A 354 3.13 1.15 -25.28
CA MET A 354 4.38 0.72 -25.94
C MET A 354 4.82 -0.68 -25.48
N ILE A 355 4.67 -0.99 -24.19
CA ILE A 355 5.03 -2.30 -23.65
C ILE A 355 4.01 -3.36 -24.06
N ALA A 356 2.73 -3.02 -24.15
CA ALA A 356 1.70 -3.92 -24.65
C ALA A 356 1.93 -4.31 -26.12
N GLU A 357 2.39 -3.36 -26.96
CA GLU A 357 2.81 -3.65 -28.34
C GLU A 357 4.05 -4.54 -28.42
N LEU A 358 5.02 -4.35 -27.52
CA LEU A 358 6.24 -5.16 -27.47
C LEU A 358 6.01 -6.57 -26.91
N MET A 359 5.06 -6.73 -25.99
CA MET A 359 4.78 -7.98 -25.28
C MET A 359 3.29 -8.37 -25.30
N PRO A 360 2.66 -8.49 -26.48
CA PRO A 360 1.20 -8.64 -26.60
C PRO A 360 0.67 -9.92 -25.95
N ASP A 361 1.51 -10.96 -25.83
CA ASP A 361 1.14 -12.22 -25.17
C ASP A 361 1.18 -12.15 -23.65
N LYS A 362 1.89 -11.16 -23.08
CA LYS A 362 2.10 -11.02 -21.63
C LYS A 362 1.45 -9.80 -21.03
N VAL A 363 1.17 -8.76 -21.82
CA VAL A 363 0.62 -7.49 -21.32
C VAL A 363 -0.74 -7.22 -21.98
N THR A 364 -1.64 -6.62 -21.21
CA THR A 364 -2.98 -6.26 -21.70
C THR A 364 -3.44 -4.92 -21.14
N GLU A 365 -4.04 -4.13 -22.03
CA GLU A 365 -4.69 -2.86 -21.69
C GLU A 365 -6.22 -3.01 -21.60
N VAL A 366 -6.75 -4.19 -21.98
CA VAL A 366 -8.20 -4.46 -22.02
C VAL A 366 -8.80 -4.21 -20.65
N TRP A 367 -9.93 -3.49 -20.56
CA TRP A 367 -10.54 -3.18 -19.27
C TRP A 367 -11.25 -4.38 -18.60
N GLU A 368 -11.78 -5.29 -19.40
CA GLU A 368 -12.54 -6.46 -18.93
C GLU A 368 -11.63 -7.55 -18.33
N VAL A 369 -11.79 -7.84 -17.04
CA VAL A 369 -10.97 -8.81 -16.29
C VAL A 369 -10.93 -10.19 -16.94
N LYS A 370 -12.07 -10.71 -17.43
CA LYS A 370 -12.17 -12.04 -18.04
C LYS A 370 -11.35 -12.19 -19.33
N ARG A 371 -11.00 -11.07 -19.98
CA ARG A 371 -10.21 -11.04 -21.22
C ARG A 371 -8.71 -10.88 -20.96
N ARG A 372 -8.29 -10.92 -19.70
CA ARG A 372 -6.89 -10.74 -19.29
C ARG A 372 -6.20 -12.04 -18.86
N THR A 373 -6.88 -13.18 -18.89
CA THR A 373 -6.34 -14.44 -18.38
C THR A 373 -4.94 -14.72 -18.93
N GLY A 374 -3.99 -15.01 -18.04
CA GLY A 374 -2.59 -15.26 -18.38
C GLY A 374 -1.73 -14.01 -18.63
N LYS A 375 -2.28 -12.79 -18.51
CA LYS A 375 -1.58 -11.53 -18.80
C LYS A 375 -1.43 -10.63 -17.57
N ILE A 376 -0.47 -9.73 -17.64
CA ILE A 376 -0.21 -8.65 -16.69
C ILE A 376 -0.92 -7.40 -17.19
N ARG A 377 -1.65 -6.74 -16.28
CA ARG A 377 -2.14 -5.40 -16.56
C ARG A 377 -1.14 -4.39 -16.02
N ILE A 378 -0.74 -3.45 -16.86
CA ILE A 378 -0.07 -2.24 -16.43
C ILE A 378 -1.17 -1.23 -16.07
N ASP A 379 -1.51 -1.12 -14.78
CA ASP A 379 -2.64 -0.29 -14.36
C ASP A 379 -2.25 1.19 -14.22
N TYR A 380 -2.18 1.89 -15.36
CA TYR A 380 -1.97 3.34 -15.38
C TYR A 380 -3.10 4.12 -14.67
N THR A 381 -4.28 3.51 -14.46
CA THR A 381 -5.41 4.14 -13.75
C THR A 381 -5.16 4.30 -12.26
N GLN A 382 -4.01 3.80 -11.76
CA GLN A 382 -3.56 4.07 -10.41
C GLN A 382 -3.21 5.55 -10.19
N ASN A 383 -2.81 6.28 -11.23
CA ASN A 383 -2.37 7.69 -11.17
C ASN A 383 -3.55 8.67 -11.20
N VAL A 384 -4.49 8.53 -10.27
CA VAL A 384 -5.61 9.46 -10.11
C VAL A 384 -5.78 9.83 -8.65
N ILE A 385 -6.49 10.93 -8.39
CA ILE A 385 -6.71 11.41 -7.04
C ILE A 385 -7.41 10.33 -6.21
N ASN A 386 -7.00 10.17 -4.95
CA ASN A 386 -7.68 9.30 -4.01
C ASN A 386 -7.77 7.81 -4.45
N LYS A 387 -6.78 7.35 -5.22
CA LYS A 387 -6.65 5.95 -5.59
C LYS A 387 -5.84 5.17 -4.54
N THR A 388 -6.18 3.90 -4.36
CA THR A 388 -5.63 3.05 -3.30
C THR A 388 -4.49 2.21 -3.83
N LEU A 389 -3.29 2.42 -3.30
CA LEU A 389 -2.11 1.64 -3.59
C LEU A 389 -1.28 1.49 -2.31
N ALA A 390 -0.97 0.27 -1.91
CA ALA A 390 -0.30 0.03 -0.63
C ALA A 390 1.03 0.79 -0.59
N GLY A 391 1.24 1.60 0.45
CA GLY A 391 2.45 2.40 0.60
C GLY A 391 3.66 1.55 1.00
N PRO A 392 4.89 2.10 0.91
CA PRO A 392 6.09 1.43 1.38
C PRO A 392 5.95 1.03 2.86
N TYR A 393 6.32 -0.21 3.18
CA TYR A 393 6.29 -0.77 4.53
C TYR A 393 4.90 -1.00 5.15
N SER A 394 3.81 -0.80 4.39
CA SER A 394 2.48 -1.24 4.81
C SER A 394 2.42 -2.77 4.91
N VAL A 395 1.81 -3.27 5.98
CA VAL A 395 1.39 -4.67 6.09
C VAL A 395 0.27 -4.92 5.09
N ARG A 396 0.17 -6.13 4.57
CA ARG A 396 -0.92 -6.56 3.68
C ARG A 396 -1.78 -7.62 4.38
N PRO A 397 -3.10 -7.65 4.13
CA PRO A 397 -4.02 -8.61 4.73
C PRO A 397 -3.92 -9.97 4.04
N ALA A 398 -2.81 -10.67 4.26
CA ALA A 398 -2.53 -11.99 3.70
C ALA A 398 -1.77 -12.84 4.73
N LEU A 399 -1.70 -14.15 4.47
CA LEU A 399 -0.97 -15.10 5.31
C LEU A 399 0.47 -14.63 5.53
N ARG A 400 0.97 -14.82 6.75
CA ARG A 400 2.32 -14.42 7.22
C ARG A 400 2.51 -12.94 7.45
N ALA A 401 1.46 -12.11 7.35
CA ALA A 401 1.52 -10.66 7.47
C ALA A 401 2.63 -10.04 6.60
N PRO A 402 2.56 -10.22 5.26
CA PRO A 402 3.60 -9.73 4.36
C PRO A 402 3.58 -8.21 4.30
N VAL A 403 4.73 -7.64 3.94
CA VAL A 403 4.96 -6.21 3.90
C VAL A 403 5.23 -5.77 2.48
N SER A 404 4.65 -4.65 2.05
CA SER A 404 5.02 -4.03 0.78
C SER A 404 6.43 -3.45 0.88
N THR A 405 7.42 -4.16 0.32
CA THR A 405 8.82 -3.96 0.68
C THR A 405 9.64 -3.46 -0.51
N PRO A 406 10.35 -2.32 -0.39
CA PRO A 406 11.33 -1.87 -1.38
C PRO A 406 12.40 -2.90 -1.69
N ILE A 407 12.70 -3.06 -2.98
CA ILE A 407 13.71 -4.00 -3.50
C ILE A 407 14.58 -3.34 -4.56
N ALA A 408 15.79 -3.86 -4.72
CA ALA A 408 16.69 -3.46 -5.79
C ALA A 408 16.33 -4.22 -7.07
N TRP A 409 16.49 -3.57 -8.22
CA TRP A 409 16.22 -4.18 -9.53
C TRP A 409 16.98 -5.50 -9.76
N ARG A 410 18.21 -5.62 -9.27
CA ARG A 410 19.03 -6.85 -9.36
C ARG A 410 18.40 -8.05 -8.63
N GLU A 411 17.50 -7.82 -7.68
CA GLU A 411 16.85 -8.91 -6.95
C GLU A 411 15.79 -9.62 -7.78
N LEU A 412 15.39 -9.04 -8.92
CA LEU A 412 14.54 -9.70 -9.91
C LEU A 412 15.20 -10.90 -10.59
N ASP A 413 16.52 -11.06 -10.43
CA ASP A 413 17.27 -12.22 -10.92
C ASP A 413 17.31 -13.39 -9.91
N ASP A 414 16.87 -13.18 -8.65
CA ASP A 414 16.78 -14.24 -7.64
C ASP A 414 15.54 -15.11 -7.91
N SER A 415 15.75 -16.37 -8.29
CA SER A 415 14.67 -17.33 -8.55
C SER A 415 13.82 -17.64 -7.31
N ARG A 416 14.29 -17.29 -6.11
CA ARG A 416 13.57 -17.45 -4.84
C ARG A 416 12.77 -16.21 -4.45
N LEU A 417 12.85 -15.12 -5.22
CA LEU A 417 12.05 -13.92 -4.96
C LEU A 417 10.56 -14.26 -5.06
N ARG A 418 9.81 -13.81 -4.07
CA ARG A 418 8.35 -13.88 -4.04
C ARG A 418 7.79 -12.49 -3.69
N PRO A 419 6.58 -12.16 -4.15
CA PRO A 419 5.96 -10.87 -3.85
C PRO A 419 5.71 -10.67 -2.35
N ASP A 420 5.59 -11.76 -1.59
CA ASP A 420 5.32 -11.83 -0.15
C ASP A 420 6.55 -12.30 0.67
N LYS A 421 7.76 -12.08 0.15
CA LYS A 421 9.02 -12.58 0.75
C LYS A 421 9.27 -12.02 2.14
N TRP A 422 9.00 -10.73 2.35
CA TRP A 422 9.22 -10.04 3.63
C TRP A 422 7.92 -9.85 4.38
N THR A 423 7.99 -10.00 5.70
CA THR A 423 6.86 -9.94 6.63
C THR A 423 7.19 -9.04 7.80
N ILE A 424 6.20 -8.79 8.66
CA ILE A 424 6.42 -8.02 9.90
C ILE A 424 7.57 -8.57 10.76
N LYS A 425 7.85 -9.88 10.65
CA LYS A 425 8.93 -10.56 11.38
C LYS A 425 10.31 -10.43 10.72
N THR A 426 10.37 -10.40 9.40
CA THR A 426 11.64 -10.46 8.64
C THR A 426 12.10 -9.12 8.09
N LEU A 427 11.26 -8.08 8.15
CA LEU A 427 11.60 -6.76 7.62
C LEU A 427 12.80 -6.12 8.35
N GLY A 428 12.94 -6.33 9.65
CA GLY A 428 14.05 -5.77 10.42
C GLY A 428 15.41 -6.24 9.90
N ASP A 429 15.58 -7.55 9.75
CA ASP A 429 16.81 -8.16 9.22
C ASP A 429 17.09 -7.68 7.80
N ARG A 430 16.03 -7.55 6.98
CA ARG A 430 16.13 -6.99 5.64
C ARG A 430 16.67 -5.56 5.64
N LEU A 431 16.11 -4.69 6.48
CA LEU A 431 16.55 -3.30 6.55
C LEU A 431 17.99 -3.19 7.10
N LEU A 432 18.41 -4.08 8.00
CA LEU A 432 19.82 -4.15 8.44
C LEU A 432 20.76 -4.56 7.29
N GLU A 433 20.31 -5.48 6.43
CA GLU A 433 21.12 -6.00 5.32
C GLU A 433 21.34 -4.95 4.22
N VAL A 434 20.28 -4.26 3.80
CA VAL A 434 20.32 -3.40 2.59
C VAL A 434 20.00 -1.94 2.83
N GLY A 435 19.62 -1.57 4.06
CA GLY A 435 19.08 -0.26 4.38
C GLY A 435 17.72 0.01 3.71
N ASP A 436 17.40 1.28 3.58
CA ASP A 436 16.22 1.74 2.83
C ASP A 436 16.58 1.95 1.35
N LEU A 437 16.06 1.07 0.51
CA LEU A 437 16.23 1.09 -0.95
C LEU A 437 15.28 2.07 -1.67
N PHE A 438 14.33 2.66 -0.94
CA PHE A 438 13.35 3.60 -1.47
C PHE A 438 13.67 5.05 -1.11
N HIS A 439 14.83 5.30 -0.48
CA HIS A 439 15.27 6.64 -0.06
C HIS A 439 15.10 7.71 -1.16
N ASP A 440 15.49 7.36 -2.39
CA ASP A 440 15.41 8.28 -3.53
C ASP A 440 13.98 8.69 -3.89
N ALA A 441 12.95 7.96 -3.43
CA ALA A 441 11.57 8.40 -3.61
C ALA A 441 11.26 9.67 -2.82
N LEU A 442 12.04 9.96 -1.77
CA LEU A 442 11.87 11.15 -0.94
C LEU A 442 12.69 12.34 -1.44
N THR A 443 13.80 12.09 -2.13
CA THR A 443 14.84 13.11 -2.40
C THR A 443 15.07 13.38 -3.88
N LEU A 444 14.70 12.46 -4.77
CA LEU A 444 14.89 12.62 -6.20
C LEU A 444 13.69 13.33 -6.83
N HIS A 445 13.97 14.31 -7.68
CA HIS A 445 12.97 15.03 -8.45
C HIS A 445 13.37 15.04 -9.92
N GLN A 446 12.58 14.36 -10.76
CA GLN A 446 12.86 14.20 -12.18
C GLN A 446 11.80 14.90 -13.02
N ARG A 447 12.19 15.31 -14.22
CA ARG A 447 11.27 15.78 -15.24
C ARG A 447 10.88 14.62 -16.14
N LEU A 448 9.59 14.42 -16.31
CA LEU A 448 9.07 13.51 -17.32
C LEU A 448 9.44 14.05 -18.71
N PRO A 449 10.05 13.23 -19.59
CA PRO A 449 10.28 13.60 -20.97
C PRO A 449 8.96 13.66 -21.74
N ALA A 450 8.95 14.37 -22.86
CA ALA A 450 7.89 14.22 -23.84
C ALA A 450 8.03 12.83 -24.49
N LEU A 451 6.93 12.07 -24.53
CA LEU A 451 6.83 10.78 -25.22
C LEU A 451 6.12 10.92 -26.55
#